data_AF-A0A235B567-F1
#
_entry.id   AF-A0A235B567-F1
#
_cell.length_a   1.000
_cell.length_b   1.000
_cell.length_c   1.000
_cell.angle_alpha   90.00
_cell.angle_beta   90.00
_cell.angle_gamma   90.00
#
_symmetry.space_group_name_H-M   'P 1'
#
loop_
_entity.id
_entity.type
_entity.pdbx_description
1 polymer ?
#
loop_
_entity_poly.entity_id
_entity_poly.type
_entity_poly.pdbx_seq_one_letter_code
_entity_poly.pdbx_strand_id
1 'polypeptide(L)'
;MIDHDVPKELAAKIAEMNASSSRLFAESTEDLSKIVSFVEEEMKGQNLPDAGRGRDAFVASTFEQIYPKVLNSDTCRQAVENMMRKHPSYGDSQPFAHRDENPNYAIGPALAETLYVTGSAIVGSILMVTSGESGGSTELLEKRKNH
;
A
#
# COMPACT_ATOMS: atom_id res chain seq x y z
N MET A 1 -15.00 13.37 -33.14
CA MET A 1 -13.84 13.64 -32.27
C MET A 1 -14.37 13.51 -30.86
N ILE A 2 -14.17 12.36 -30.21
CA ILE A 2 -14.65 12.19 -28.86
C ILE A 2 -13.64 12.88 -27.96
N ASP A 3 -14.07 13.99 -27.38
CA ASP A 3 -13.32 14.75 -26.40
C ASP A 3 -13.39 13.96 -25.08
N HIS A 4 -12.52 12.96 -24.97
CA HIS A 4 -12.36 12.20 -23.74
C HIS A 4 -11.57 13.07 -22.77
N ASP A 5 -12.22 13.52 -21.69
CA ASP A 5 -11.57 14.20 -20.57
C ASP A 5 -10.79 13.14 -19.76
N VAL A 6 -9.65 12.73 -20.33
CA VAL A 6 -8.77 11.68 -19.78
C VAL A 6 -8.45 11.90 -18.29
N PRO A 7 -8.18 13.13 -17.80
CA PRO A 7 -8.03 13.38 -16.36
C PRO A 7 -9.24 12.97 -15.50
N LYS A 8 -10.47 13.24 -15.96
CA LYS A 8 -11.68 12.85 -15.21
C LYS A 8 -11.87 11.33 -15.19
N GLU A 9 -11.66 10.68 -16.33
CA GLU A 9 -11.76 9.21 -16.43
C GLU A 9 -10.74 8.53 -15.52
N LEU A 10 -9.50 9.04 -15.50
CA LEU A 10 -8.44 8.52 -14.63
C LEU A 10 -8.76 8.76 -13.15
N ALA A 11 -9.21 9.95 -12.77
CA ALA A 11 -9.59 10.26 -11.40
C ALA A 11 -10.74 9.36 -10.91
N ALA A 12 -11.75 9.14 -11.76
CA ALA A 12 -12.84 8.22 -11.46
C ALA A 12 -12.34 6.79 -11.24
N LYS A 13 -11.40 6.32 -12.09
CA LYS A 13 -10.83 4.98 -11.95
C LYS A 13 -10.01 4.81 -10.67
N ILE A 14 -9.23 5.83 -10.29
CA ILE A 14 -8.48 5.82 -9.02
C ILE A 14 -9.44 5.77 -7.83
N ALA A 15 -10.52 6.56 -7.86
CA ALA A 15 -11.53 6.54 -6.79
C ALA A 15 -12.19 5.16 -6.65
N GLU A 16 -12.50 4.50 -7.77
CA GLU A 16 -13.02 3.13 -7.79
C GLU A 16 -12.04 2.14 -7.17
N MET A 17 -10.76 2.15 -7.60
CA MET A 17 -9.72 1.28 -7.03
C MET A 17 -9.53 1.52 -5.52
N ASN A 18 -9.64 2.77 -5.07
CA ASN A 18 -9.52 3.10 -3.65
C ASN A 18 -10.69 2.54 -2.82
N ALA A 19 -11.92 2.66 -3.32
CA ALA A 19 -13.10 2.10 -2.68
C ALA A 19 -13.07 0.57 -2.66
N SER A 20 -12.62 -0.05 -3.75
CA SER A 20 -12.38 -1.48 -3.87
C SER A 20 -11.35 -1.96 -2.84
N SER A 21 -10.18 -1.33 -2.78
CA SER A 21 -9.11 -1.65 -1.82
C SER A 21 -9.62 -1.60 -0.38
N SER A 22 -10.37 -0.55 -0.04
CA SER A 22 -10.93 -0.39 1.30
C SER A 22 -11.88 -1.54 1.68
N ARG A 23 -12.70 -2.01 0.73
CA ARG A 23 -13.58 -3.17 0.95
C ARG A 23 -12.77 -4.45 1.13
N LEU A 24 -11.78 -4.68 0.26
CA LEU A 24 -10.91 -5.86 0.34
C LEU A 24 -10.18 -5.95 1.69
N PHE A 25 -9.69 -4.82 2.20
CA PHE A 25 -9.05 -4.72 3.51
C PHE A 25 -10.00 -5.09 4.65
N ALA A 26 -11.26 -4.63 4.60
CA ALA A 26 -12.27 -4.97 5.60
C ALA A 26 -12.67 -6.46 5.55
N GLU A 27 -12.72 -7.06 4.36
CA GLU A 27 -13.14 -8.45 4.15
C GLU A 27 -11.99 -9.49 4.26
N SER A 28 -10.74 -9.01 4.35
CA SER A 28 -9.53 -9.85 4.33
C SER A 28 -8.50 -9.39 5.36
N THR A 29 -8.97 -9.10 6.57
CA THR A 29 -8.13 -8.61 7.66
C THR A 29 -6.94 -9.53 7.98
N GLU A 30 -7.11 -10.85 7.84
CA GLU A 30 -6.02 -11.82 8.03
C GLU A 30 -4.94 -11.74 6.95
N ASP A 31 -5.31 -11.53 5.69
CA ASP A 31 -4.32 -11.37 4.62
C ASP A 31 -3.65 -10.00 4.71
N LEU A 32 -4.41 -8.96 5.06
CA LEU A 32 -3.87 -7.63 5.31
C LEU A 32 -2.87 -7.64 6.49
N SER A 33 -3.14 -8.38 7.57
CA SER A 33 -2.23 -8.43 8.73
C SER A 33 -0.86 -9.02 8.37
N LYS A 34 -0.79 -9.98 7.45
CA LYS A 34 0.48 -10.52 6.94
C LYS A 34 1.35 -9.43 6.30
N ILE A 35 0.74 -8.55 5.51
CA ILE A 35 1.43 -7.41 4.91
C ILE A 35 1.85 -6.41 5.98
N VAL A 36 0.96 -6.08 6.92
CA VAL A 36 1.25 -5.15 8.02
C VAL A 36 2.42 -5.63 8.85
N SER A 37 2.43 -6.89 9.28
CA SER A 37 3.52 -7.49 10.06
C SER A 37 4.84 -7.48 9.30
N PHE A 38 4.83 -7.81 8.01
CA PHE A 38 6.02 -7.74 7.17
C PHE A 38 6.58 -6.30 7.09
N VAL A 39 5.72 -5.32 6.85
CA VAL A 39 6.12 -3.90 6.81
C VAL A 39 6.70 -3.47 8.16
N GLU A 40 6.05 -3.84 9.26
CA GLU A 40 6.52 -3.51 10.61
C GLU A 40 7.91 -4.11 10.91
N GLU A 41 8.14 -5.38 10.57
CA GLU A 41 9.43 -6.04 10.73
C GLU A 41 10.53 -5.37 9.90
N GLU A 42 10.24 -5.08 8.62
CA GLU A 42 11.17 -4.38 7.74
C GLU A 42 11.49 -2.97 8.26
N MET A 43 10.51 -2.27 8.84
CA MET A 43 10.73 -0.95 9.41
C MET A 43 11.58 -0.98 10.69
N LYS A 44 11.42 -2.01 11.54
CA LYS A 44 12.23 -2.18 12.76
C LYS A 44 13.68 -2.57 12.46
N GLY A 45 13.92 -3.28 11.35
CA GLY A 45 15.25 -3.79 10.97
C GLY A 45 16.10 -2.80 10.17
N GLN A 46 15.57 -1.64 9.78
CA GLN A 46 16.23 -0.68 8.89
C GLN A 46 16.61 0.62 9.60
N ASN A 47 17.71 1.24 9.14
CA ASN A 47 18.04 2.63 9.47
C ASN A 47 17.10 3.56 8.68
N LEU A 48 15.86 3.68 9.15
CA LEU A 48 14.90 4.60 8.54
C LEU A 48 15.25 6.05 8.90
N PRO A 49 15.03 7.02 7.98
CA PRO A 49 15.18 8.43 8.31
C PRO A 49 14.26 8.83 9.48
N ASP A 50 14.63 9.83 10.28
CA ASP A 50 13.75 10.32 11.35
C ASP A 50 12.40 10.78 10.77
N ALA A 51 11.30 10.19 11.23
CA ALA A 51 9.94 10.60 10.85
C ALA A 51 9.68 12.10 11.14
N GLY A 52 10.42 12.68 12.10
CA GLY A 52 10.36 14.10 12.46
C GLY A 52 10.89 15.08 11.40
N ARG A 53 11.67 14.63 10.40
CA ARG A 53 12.20 15.51 9.32
C ARG A 53 11.20 15.79 8.19
N GLY A 54 10.02 15.16 8.23
CA GLY A 54 8.93 15.37 7.30
C GLY A 54 8.22 14.07 6.98
N ARG A 55 6.95 13.95 7.41
CA ARG A 55 6.14 12.74 7.27
C ARG A 55 6.10 12.22 5.83
N ASP A 56 5.84 13.10 4.86
CA ASP A 56 5.62 12.66 3.48
C ASP A 56 6.92 12.18 2.83
N ALA A 57 8.07 12.81 3.13
CA ALA A 57 9.39 12.37 2.68
C ALA A 57 9.81 11.05 3.34
N PHE A 58 9.50 10.90 4.63
CA PHE A 58 9.69 9.63 5.34
C PHE A 58 8.86 8.50 4.71
N VAL A 59 7.56 8.73 4.49
CA VAL A 59 6.66 7.74 3.88
C VAL A 59 7.14 7.36 2.49
N ALA A 60 7.49 8.34 1.64
CA ALA A 60 7.98 8.08 0.30
C ALA A 60 9.27 7.24 0.30
N SER A 61 10.28 7.66 1.06
CA SER A 61 11.56 6.94 1.14
C SER A 61 11.46 5.54 1.75
N THR A 62 10.55 5.36 2.72
CA THR A 62 10.26 4.04 3.32
C THR A 62 9.51 3.16 2.33
N PHE A 63 8.53 3.71 1.63
CA PHE A 63 7.78 3.00 0.60
C PHE A 63 8.69 2.48 -0.51
N GLU A 64 9.58 3.32 -1.05
CA GLU A 64 10.52 2.94 -2.10
C GLU A 64 11.41 1.74 -1.70
N GLN A 65 11.77 1.63 -0.43
CA GLN A 65 12.59 0.53 0.09
C GLN A 65 11.79 -0.75 0.35
N ILE A 66 10.56 -0.61 0.86
CA ILE A 66 9.74 -1.75 1.29
C ILE A 66 8.94 -2.35 0.14
N TYR A 67 8.45 -1.53 -0.79
CA TYR A 67 7.57 -1.97 -1.87
C TYR A 67 8.15 -3.14 -2.70
N PRO A 68 9.42 -3.10 -3.17
CA PRO A 68 10.00 -4.22 -3.89
C PRO A 68 10.15 -5.48 -3.02
N LYS A 69 10.40 -5.33 -1.71
CA LYS A 69 10.53 -6.46 -0.78
C LYS A 69 9.19 -7.16 -0.56
N VAL A 70 8.11 -6.40 -0.45
CA VAL A 70 6.74 -6.94 -0.36
C VAL A 70 6.38 -7.70 -1.64
N LEU A 71 6.71 -7.16 -2.82
CA LEU A 71 6.50 -7.85 -4.09
C LEU A 71 7.34 -9.12 -4.24
N ASN A 72 8.51 -9.20 -3.61
CA ASN A 72 9.37 -10.39 -3.64
C ASN A 72 9.07 -11.39 -2.50
N SER A 73 8.15 -11.06 -1.60
CA SER A 73 7.76 -11.92 -0.48
C SER A 73 6.59 -12.82 -0.89
N ASP A 74 6.81 -14.14 -0.89
CA ASP A 74 5.76 -15.12 -1.21
C ASP A 74 4.53 -14.96 -0.30
N THR A 75 4.76 -14.73 1.00
CA THR A 75 3.69 -14.50 1.97
C THR A 75 2.85 -13.28 1.61
N CYS A 76 3.49 -12.16 1.27
CA CYS A 76 2.79 -10.93 0.92
C CYS A 76 2.08 -11.03 -0.43
N ARG A 77 2.74 -11.61 -1.43
CA ARG A 77 2.13 -11.89 -2.73
C ARG A 77 0.89 -12.75 -2.58
N GLN A 78 0.99 -13.85 -1.82
CA GLN A 78 -0.13 -14.76 -1.62
C GLN A 78 -1.29 -14.07 -0.90
N ALA A 79 -1.00 -13.21 0.08
CA ALA A 79 -1.99 -12.41 0.78
C ALA A 79 -2.73 -11.47 -0.19
N VAL A 80 -2.01 -10.74 -1.04
CA VAL A 80 -2.62 -9.87 -2.05
C VAL A 80 -3.44 -10.67 -3.05
N GLU A 81 -2.93 -11.79 -3.56
CA GLU A 81 -3.69 -12.67 -4.45
C GLU A 81 -4.98 -13.18 -3.80
N ASN A 82 -4.93 -13.60 -2.53
CA ASN A 82 -6.11 -14.02 -1.79
C ASN A 82 -7.16 -12.90 -1.68
N MET A 83 -6.71 -11.67 -1.44
CA MET A 83 -7.58 -10.49 -1.45
C MET A 83 -8.19 -10.27 -2.84
N MET A 84 -7.38 -10.31 -3.90
CA MET A 84 -7.84 -10.10 -5.27
C MET A 84 -8.82 -11.17 -5.76
N ARG A 85 -8.76 -12.41 -5.25
CA ARG A 85 -9.77 -13.45 -5.54
C ARG A 85 -11.17 -13.11 -5.01
N LYS A 86 -11.27 -12.26 -3.99
CA LYS A 86 -12.55 -11.76 -3.49
C LYS A 86 -13.05 -10.56 -4.28
N HIS A 87 -12.23 -10.01 -5.18
CA HIS A 87 -12.65 -8.91 -6.03
C HIS A 87 -13.68 -9.37 -7.06
N PRO A 88 -14.85 -8.70 -7.19
CA PRO A 88 -15.93 -9.14 -8.08
C PRO A 88 -15.53 -9.33 -9.55
N SER A 89 -14.55 -8.54 -10.01
CA SER A 89 -14.10 -8.54 -11.41
C SER A 89 -12.88 -9.42 -11.70
N TYR A 90 -12.21 -9.97 -10.68
CA TYR A 90 -10.90 -10.61 -10.84
C TYR A 90 -10.76 -11.96 -10.12
N GLY A 91 -11.87 -12.58 -9.74
CA GLY A 91 -11.93 -13.76 -8.86
C GLY A 91 -11.00 -14.93 -9.24
N ASP A 92 -10.80 -15.20 -10.53
CA ASP A 92 -9.92 -16.28 -11.01
C ASP A 92 -8.60 -15.78 -11.63
N SER A 93 -8.32 -14.48 -11.55
CA SER A 93 -7.11 -13.93 -12.18
C SER A 93 -5.87 -14.17 -11.30
N GLN A 94 -4.77 -14.55 -11.95
CA GLN A 94 -3.42 -14.52 -11.35
C GLN A 94 -2.72 -13.25 -11.85
N PRO A 95 -2.84 -12.11 -11.14
CA PRO A 95 -2.39 -10.82 -11.64
C PRO A 95 -0.86 -10.73 -11.77
N PHE A 96 -0.11 -11.50 -10.96
CA PHE A 96 1.36 -11.56 -11.02
C PHE A 96 1.91 -12.59 -12.01
N ALA A 97 1.06 -13.37 -12.69
CA ALA A 97 1.51 -14.29 -13.72
C ALA A 97 2.04 -13.50 -14.94
N HIS A 98 3.20 -13.89 -15.45
CA HIS A 98 3.85 -13.23 -16.59
C HIS A 98 2.92 -13.24 -17.81
N ARG A 99 2.71 -12.09 -18.45
CA ARG A 99 1.95 -11.96 -19.70
C ARG A 99 2.87 -11.37 -20.77
N ASP A 100 3.17 -12.17 -21.79
CA ASP A 100 4.11 -11.84 -22.88
C ASP A 100 3.52 -10.87 -23.94
N GLU A 101 2.33 -10.30 -23.70
CA GLU A 101 1.59 -9.58 -24.73
C GLU A 101 1.65 -8.06 -24.52
N ASN A 102 2.43 -7.42 -25.40
CA ASN A 102 2.55 -5.99 -25.69
C ASN A 102 3.55 -5.18 -24.82
N PRO A 103 4.78 -4.92 -25.33
CA PRO A 103 5.87 -4.29 -24.56
C PRO A 103 5.63 -2.81 -24.22
N ASN A 104 4.66 -2.14 -24.88
CA ASN A 104 4.42 -0.71 -24.68
C ASN A 104 3.45 -0.39 -23.54
N TYR A 105 2.63 -1.36 -23.08
CA TYR A 105 1.70 -1.22 -21.95
C TYR A 105 1.57 -2.55 -21.22
N ALA A 106 2.66 -3.00 -20.60
CA ALA A 106 2.79 -4.31 -19.96
C ALA A 106 1.94 -4.50 -18.67
N ILE A 107 1.17 -3.48 -18.26
CA ILE A 107 0.34 -3.52 -17.05
C ILE A 107 -1.14 -3.52 -17.43
N GLY A 108 -1.75 -4.71 -17.46
CA GLY A 108 -3.19 -4.85 -17.62
C GLY A 108 -3.98 -4.38 -16.37
N PRO A 109 -5.31 -4.16 -16.48
CA PRO A 109 -6.13 -3.63 -15.37
C PRO A 109 -6.04 -4.42 -14.06
N ALA A 110 -6.02 -5.75 -14.16
CA ALA A 110 -5.89 -6.63 -12.99
C ALA A 110 -4.55 -6.44 -12.27
N LEU A 111 -3.44 -6.31 -13.01
CA LEU A 111 -2.12 -6.05 -12.43
C LEU A 111 -2.05 -4.63 -11.87
N ALA A 112 -2.59 -3.63 -12.57
CA ALA A 112 -2.63 -2.26 -12.08
C ALA A 112 -3.36 -2.16 -10.73
N GLU A 113 -4.52 -2.81 -10.61
CA GLU A 113 -5.31 -2.80 -9.39
C GLU A 113 -4.62 -3.61 -8.27
N THR A 114 -3.98 -4.72 -8.60
CA THR A 114 -3.18 -5.51 -7.65
C THR A 114 -2.00 -4.70 -7.09
N LEU A 115 -1.28 -3.98 -7.95
CA LEU A 115 -0.18 -3.09 -7.56
C LEU A 115 -0.70 -1.92 -6.73
N TYR A 116 -1.88 -1.38 -7.05
CA TYR A 116 -2.56 -0.33 -6.29
C TYR A 116 -2.93 -0.82 -4.88
N VAL A 117 -3.60 -1.96 -4.75
CA VAL A 117 -3.97 -2.59 -3.47
C VAL A 117 -2.73 -2.83 -2.61
N THR A 118 -1.67 -3.38 -3.21
CA THR A 118 -0.39 -3.62 -2.52
C THR A 118 0.21 -2.31 -2.02
N GLY A 119 0.22 -1.28 -2.86
CA GLY A 119 0.74 0.04 -2.51
C GLY A 119 -0.05 0.70 -1.38
N SER A 120 -1.38 0.65 -1.45
CA SER A 120 -2.26 1.17 -0.42
C SER A 120 -2.08 0.44 0.92
N ALA A 121 -1.92 -0.87 0.90
CA ALA A 121 -1.65 -1.65 2.11
C ALA A 121 -0.34 -1.19 2.77
N ILE A 122 0.74 -1.07 2.00
CA ILE A 122 2.06 -0.65 2.50
C ILE A 122 2.01 0.78 3.06
N VAL A 123 1.46 1.74 2.32
CA VAL A 123 1.36 3.13 2.79
C VAL A 123 0.53 3.20 4.07
N GLY A 124 -0.60 2.48 4.12
CA GLY A 124 -1.42 2.36 5.33
C GLY A 124 -0.63 1.80 6.52
N SER A 125 0.14 0.72 6.31
CA SER A 125 0.99 0.12 7.34
C SER A 125 2.08 1.09 7.83
N ILE A 126 2.78 1.78 6.93
CA ILE A 126 3.80 2.78 7.30
C ILE A 126 3.19 3.88 8.18
N LEU A 127 2.03 4.40 7.78
CA LEU A 127 1.32 5.44 8.54
C LEU A 127 0.86 4.92 9.91
N MET A 128 0.38 3.67 10.01
CA MET A 128 -0.01 3.07 11.29
C MET A 128 1.18 2.88 12.22
N VAL A 129 2.27 2.28 11.74
CA VAL A 129 3.49 2.05 12.53
C VAL A 129 4.05 3.39 13.06
N THR A 130 4.07 4.43 12.23
CA THR A 130 4.57 5.76 12.64
C THR A 130 3.60 6.59 13.46
N SER A 131 2.31 6.28 13.45
CA SER A 131 1.33 6.94 14.32
C SER A 131 1.61 6.68 15.81
N GLY A 132 2.19 5.52 16.15
CA GLY A 132 2.63 5.19 17.51
C GLY A 132 3.82 6.04 17.99
N GLU A 133 4.75 6.37 17.09
CA GLU A 133 5.90 7.25 17.37
C GLU A 133 5.51 8.73 17.51
N SER A 134 4.41 9.13 16.86
CA SER A 134 3.88 10.50 16.90
C SER A 134 3.24 10.87 18.25
N GLY A 135 3.00 9.88 19.13
CA GLY A 135 2.46 10.06 20.48
C GLY A 135 3.44 10.64 21.50
N GLY A 136 4.74 10.74 21.19
CA GLY A 136 5.76 11.23 22.12
C GLY A 136 5.74 12.74 22.42
N SER A 137 4.93 13.53 21.72
CA SER A 137 4.93 14.99 21.91
C SER A 137 4.05 15.48 23.08
N THR A 138 3.10 14.68 23.59
CA THR A 138 2.32 15.08 24.78
C THR A 138 3.10 14.88 26.07
N GLU A 139 3.85 13.78 26.22
CA GLU A 139 4.70 13.57 27.40
C GLU A 139 5.86 14.59 27.49
N LEU A 140 6.39 15.04 26.35
CA LEU A 140 7.37 16.13 26.27
C LEU A 140 6.77 17.51 26.56
N LEU A 141 5.49 17.72 26.24
CA LEU A 141 4.75 18.95 26.59
C LEU A 141 4.32 18.99 28.07
N GLU A 142 3.97 17.84 28.66
CA GLU A 142 3.66 17.74 30.08
C GLU A 142 4.91 17.89 30.96
N LYS A 143 6.04 17.30 30.58
CA LYS A 143 7.32 17.50 31.30
C LYS A 143 7.82 18.96 31.26
N ARG A 144 7.49 19.73 30.22
CA ARG A 144 7.83 21.17 30.14
C ARG A 144 6.86 22.08 30.88
N LYS A 145 5.70 21.59 31.33
CA LYS A 145 4.76 22.34 32.17
C LYS A 145 5.02 22.18 33.67
N ASN A 146 5.80 21.17 34.06
CA ASN A 146 6.10 20.84 35.45
C ASN A 146 7.55 21.16 35.86
N HIS A 147 8.27 21.97 35.08
CA HIS A 147 9.57 22.59 35.41
C HIS A 147 9.51 24.08 35.06
#